data_AF-A0AAP2L0P0-F1
#
_entry.id   AF-A0AAP2L0P0-F1
#
_cell.length_a   1.000
_cell.length_b   1.000
_cell.length_c   1.000
_cell.angle_alpha   90.00
_cell.angle_beta   90.00
_cell.angle_gamma   90.00
#
_symmetry.space_group_name_H-M   'P 1'
#
loop_
_entity.id
_entity.type
_entity.pdbx_description
1 polymer ?
#
loop_
_entity_poly.entity_id
_entity_poly.type
_entity_poly.pdbx_seq_one_letter_code
_entity_poly.pdbx_strand_id
1 'polypeptide(L)' 'MTGDELYLLIAGVGCALALLAACWILLSVYRGFVKNRVDGDVLSIVAWRTLLLILLFFWVFL' A
#
# COMPACT_ATOMS: atom_id res chain seq x y z
N MET A 1 -25.44 -7.80 15.48
CA MET A 1 -24.07 -7.81 14.97
C MET A 1 -23.25 -8.67 15.89
N THR A 2 -23.03 -9.92 15.49
CA THR A 2 -22.11 -10.82 16.18
C THR A 2 -20.68 -10.29 15.96
N GLY A 3 -19.80 -10.41 16.96
CA GLY A 3 -18.47 -9.79 16.93
C GLY A 3 -17.63 -10.12 15.68
N ASP A 4 -17.91 -11.25 15.03
CA ASP A 4 -17.25 -11.70 13.79
C ASP A 4 -17.49 -10.78 12.59
N GLU A 5 -18.69 -10.21 12.44
CA GLU A 5 -19.00 -9.29 11.34
C GLU A 5 -18.21 -7.98 11.48
N LEU A 6 -18.06 -7.50 12.72
CA LEU A 6 -17.31 -6.29 13.03
C LEU A 6 -15.81 -6.49 12.75
N TYR A 7 -15.30 -7.68 13.09
CA TYR A 7 -13.90 -8.05 12.87
C TYR A 7 -13.57 -8.09 11.37
N LEU A 8 -14.41 -8.73 10.56
CA LEU A 8 -14.25 -8.80 9.11
C LEU A 8 -14.31 -7.41 8.45
N LEU A 9 -15.21 -6.53 8.91
CA LEU A 9 -15.32 -5.16 8.41
C LEU A 9 -14.07 -4.33 8.72
N ILE A 10 -13.60 -4.34 9.97
CA ILE A 10 -12.41 -3.60 10.40
C ILE A 10 -11.19 -4.08 9.60
N ALA A 11 -11.08 -5.40 9.48
CA ALA A 11 -9.97 -6.00 8.78
C ALA A 11 -10.03 -5.60 7.28
N GLY A 12 -11.17 -5.78 6.60
CA GLY A 12 -11.32 -5.42 5.18
C GLY A 12 -11.07 -3.93 4.90
N VAL A 13 -11.57 -3.04 5.76
CA VAL A 13 -11.35 -1.59 5.65
C VAL A 13 -9.88 -1.24 5.86
N GLY A 14 -9.21 -1.88 6.82
CA GLY A 14 -7.78 -1.68 7.06
C GLY A 14 -6.92 -2.07 5.86
N CYS A 15 -7.25 -3.18 5.21
CA CYS A 15 -6.54 -3.64 4.02
C CYS A 15 -6.76 -2.67 2.82
N ALA A 16 -8.00 -2.22 2.59
CA ALA A 16 -8.30 -1.25 1.55
C ALA A 16 -7.57 0.09 1.75
N LEU A 17 -7.50 0.59 2.99
CA LEU A 17 -6.75 1.80 3.34
C LEU A 17 -5.25 1.63 3.10
N ALA A 18 -4.67 0.48 3.45
CA ALA A 18 -3.27 0.17 3.19
C ALA A 18 -2.95 0.15 1.69
N LEU A 19 -3.82 -0.47 0.87
CA LEU A 19 -3.67 -0.47 -0.59
C LEU A 19 -3.78 0.92 -1.21
N LEU A 20 -4.74 1.73 -0.75
CA LEU A 20 -4.88 3.12 -1.20
C LEU A 20 -3.66 3.96 -0.83
N ALA A 21 -3.13 3.81 0.39
CA ALA A 21 -1.93 4.49 0.83
C ALA A 21 -0.71 4.08 0.00
N ALA A 22 -0.54 2.78 -0.25
CA ALA A 22 0.50 2.23 -1.13
C ALA A 22 0.43 2.83 -2.54
N CYS A 23 -0.76 2.86 -3.13
CA CYS A 23 -0.99 3.43 -4.46
C CYS A 23 -0.68 4.94 -4.49
N TRP A 24 -1.07 5.67 -3.43
CA TRP A 24 -0.79 7.09 -3.28
C TRP A 24 0.72 7.39 -3.19
N ILE A 25 1.46 6.58 -2.44
CA ILE A 25 2.91 6.69 -2.30
C ILE A 25 3.58 6.47 -3.67
N LEU A 26 3.19 5.41 -4.40
CA LEU A 26 3.73 5.15 -5.73
C LEU A 26 3.45 6.29 -6.70
N LEU A 27 2.22 6.81 -6.74
CA LEU A 27 1.85 7.94 -7.60
C LEU A 27 2.63 9.21 -7.26
N SER A 28 2.87 9.46 -5.97
CA SER A 28 3.64 10.62 -5.51
C SER A 28 5.10 10.54 -5.93
N VAL A 29 5.74 9.38 -5.76
CA VAL A 29 7.14 9.15 -6.17
C VAL A 29 7.26 9.13 -7.69
N TYR A 30 6.34 8.51 -8.41
CA TYR A 30 6.30 8.55 -9.88
C TYR A 30 6.18 9.99 -10.41
N ARG A 31 5.32 10.80 -9.81
CA ARG A 31 5.18 12.22 -10.19
C ARG A 31 6.44 13.03 -9.87
N GLY A 32 7.15 12.68 -8.79
CA GLY A 32 8.45 13.25 -8.44
C GLY A 32 9.56 12.86 -9.42
N PHE A 33 9.57 11.60 -9.86
CA PHE A 33 10.49 11.06 -10.86
C PHE A 33 10.30 11.73 -12.22
N VAL A 34 9.05 11.83 -12.72
CA VAL A 34 8.74 12.51 -13.99
C VAL A 34 9.16 13.99 -13.97
N LYS A 35 9.18 14.63 -12.80
CA LYS A 35 9.63 16.01 -12.62
C LYS A 35 11.14 16.15 -12.35
N ASN A 36 11.93 15.07 -12.51
CA ASN A 36 13.36 15.03 -12.21
C ASN A 36 13.72 15.50 -10.78
N ARG A 37 12.79 15.35 -9.83
CA ARG A 37 13.02 15.70 -8.41
C ARG A 37 13.40 14.50 -7.56
N VAL A 38 13.27 13.29 -8.10
CA VAL A 38 13.49 12.02 -7.40
C VAL A 38 14.23 11.09 -8.35
N ASP A 39 15.32 10.49 -7.87
CA ASP A 39 16.11 9.53 -8.64
C ASP A 39 15.34 8.23 -8.90
N GLY A 40 15.68 7.57 -10.01
CA GLY A 40 15.09 6.28 -10.40
C GLY A 40 15.33 5.16 -9.36
N ASP A 41 16.46 5.21 -8.65
CA ASP A 41 16.76 4.28 -7.56
C ASP A 41 15.82 4.46 -6.36
N VAL A 42 15.37 5.69 -6.08
CA VAL A 42 14.40 5.93 -5.00
C VAL A 42 13.03 5.40 -5.42
N LEU A 43 12.64 5.55 -6.69
CA LEU A 43 11.41 4.97 -7.22
C LEU A 43 11.41 3.43 -7.10
N SER A 44 12.51 2.77 -7.49
CA SER A 44 12.59 1.29 -7.46
C SER A 44 12.52 0.75 -6.03
N ILE A 45 13.21 1.38 -5.08
CA ILE A 45 13.22 0.94 -3.68
C ILE A 45 11.87 1.14 -2.99
N VAL A 46 11.18 2.25 -3.30
CA VAL A 46 9.85 2.54 -2.75
C VAL A 46 8.82 1.61 -3.36
N ALA A 47 8.88 1.35 -4.67
CA ALA A 47 8.01 0.38 -5.34
C ALA A 47 8.18 -1.01 -4.74
N TRP A 48 9.42 -1.48 -4.55
CA TRP A 48 9.71 -2.79 -3.93
C TRP A 48 9.17 -2.90 -2.50
N ARG A 49 9.42 -1.89 -1.65
CA ARG A 49 8.88 -1.85 -0.28
C ARG A 49 7.35 -1.86 -0.25
N THR A 50 6.73 -1.16 -1.18
CA THR A 50 5.27 -1.08 -1.28
C THR A 50 4.69 -2.44 -1.68
N LEU A 51 5.33 -3.14 -2.64
CA LEU A 51 4.92 -4.46 -3.08
C LEU A 51 5.04 -5.50 -1.94
N LEU A 52 6.10 -5.43 -1.14
CA LEU A 52 6.27 -6.25 0.07
C LEU A 52 5.18 -5.98 1.13
N LEU A 53 4.80 -4.72 1.34
CA LEU A 53 3.70 -4.35 2.24
C LEU A 53 2.38 -4.95 1.77
N ILE A 54 2.07 -4.85 0.48
CA ILE A 54 0.86 -5.43 -0.12
C ILE A 54 0.85 -6.94 0.07
N LEU A 55 1.98 -7.61 -0.20
CA LEU A 55 2.11 -9.06 -0.02
C LEU A 55 1.90 -9.48 1.44
N LEU A 56 2.46 -8.73 2.39
CA LEU A 56 2.31 -8.99 3.82
C LEU A 56 0.87 -8.79 4.29
N PHE A 57 0.19 -7.73 3.84
CA PHE A 57 -1.22 -7.54 4.13
C PHE A 57 -2.08 -8.65 3.52
N PHE A 58 -1.82 -9.05 2.28
CA PHE A 58 -2.52 -10.16 1.66
C PHE A 58 -2.33 -11.46 2.45
N TRP A 59 -1.11 -11.72 2.93
CA TRP A 59 -0.80 -12.91 3.75
C TRP A 59 -1.51 -12.92 5.11
N VAL A 60 -1.57 -11.77 5.80
CA VAL A 60 -2.23 -11.66 7.11
C VAL A 60 -3.76 -11.82 7.00
N PHE A 61 -4.30 -11.55 5.82
CA PHE A 61 -5.74 -11.54 5.55
C PHE A 61 -6.29 -12.80 4.86
N LEU A 62 -5.41 -13.66 4.36
CA LEU A 62 -5.74 -14.95 3.76
C LEU A 62 -5.79 -16.06 4.82
#